data_AF-A0A970WK06-F1
#
_entry.id   AF-A0A970WK06-F1
#
_cell.length_a   1.000
_cell.length_b   1.000
_cell.length_c   1.000
_cell.angle_alpha   90.00
_cell.angle_beta   90.00
_cell.angle_gamma   90.00
#
_symmetry.space_group_name_H-M   'P 1'
#
loop_
_entity.id
_entity.type
_entity.pdbx_description
1 polymer ?
#
loop_
_entity_poly.entity_id
_entity_poly.type
_entity_poly.pdbx_seq_one_letter_code
_entity_poly.pdbx_strand_id
1 'polypeptide(L)'
;MNLKKVALVSGCLVYLGMGTLLAQEGAFLFSKQPIDPANPQNRSTSFSAGDHIYGLIQLPQPWRAVGKVDDNKLVMAVYTTVDSKRLGAYMELRSDEHLNAKHLLFDVAPALDKMTAYRDDGVFYGDAPGGVKKGACQITEYLAQQSPGRHALAFWVLINGKKMALGEFTIEGPDYSMYQKLHEEIKKELSAGRPFPPAKMTNIEMENRMVGLLKNAGWSDVLKLHIVDKDWWLDRVAGGNSMIQSRHMAAAAAYKDADGKYYYKTCTFHECRLLTGGFGPLELSHQSAPIPISAKNLGIAEKPDTGPDMSAVAQNAMPDFSKPDEVLADIERMRKEAMKKKVFILVGKCGTAAGKIKSAVEKARQGYQPEVKRIWLGIYEDFKKIP
;
A
#
# COMPACT_ATOMS: atom_id res chain seq x y z
N MET A 1 -47.93 -2.53 62.67
CA MET A 1 -47.76 -1.07 62.58
C MET A 1 -47.08 -0.57 63.86
N ASN A 2 -45.75 -0.51 63.89
CA ASN A 2 -44.98 0.58 64.51
C ASN A 2 -43.47 0.34 64.36
N LEU A 3 -42.81 1.35 63.79
CA LEU A 3 -41.41 1.39 63.39
C LEU A 3 -40.47 1.41 64.59
N LYS A 4 -39.40 0.60 64.57
CA LYS A 4 -38.16 0.90 65.28
C LYS A 4 -37.14 1.45 64.29
N LYS A 5 -36.93 2.78 64.36
CA LYS A 5 -35.81 3.49 63.75
C LYS A 5 -34.52 3.06 64.45
N VAL A 6 -33.56 2.51 63.71
CA VAL A 6 -32.16 2.45 64.12
C VAL A 6 -31.42 3.48 63.28
N ALA A 7 -31.00 4.56 63.93
CA ALA A 7 -30.05 5.51 63.38
C ALA A 7 -28.65 4.91 63.53
N LEU A 8 -27.94 4.72 62.42
CA LEU A 8 -26.50 4.45 62.44
C LEU A 8 -25.80 5.72 61.97
N VAL A 9 -25.18 6.42 62.92
CA VAL A 9 -24.34 7.59 62.66
C VAL A 9 -22.90 7.11 62.44
N SER A 10 -22.37 7.50 61.29
CA SER A 10 -21.00 7.97 61.04
C SER A 10 -19.83 7.25 61.73
N GLY A 11 -19.09 6.49 60.92
CA GLY A 11 -17.69 6.18 61.14
C GLY A 11 -16.94 6.33 59.82
N CYS A 12 -16.50 7.57 59.51
CA CYS A 12 -15.52 7.83 58.47
C CYS A 12 -14.21 7.12 58.82
N LEU A 13 -14.01 5.93 58.29
CA LEU A 13 -12.68 5.33 58.22
C LEU A 13 -12.00 5.89 56.97
N VAL A 14 -11.18 6.91 57.17
CA VAL A 14 -10.26 7.44 56.16
C VAL A 14 -9.24 6.34 55.87
N TYR A 15 -9.52 5.53 54.86
CA TYR A 15 -8.51 4.67 54.26
C TYR A 15 -7.57 5.58 53.48
N LEU A 16 -6.43 5.92 54.09
CA LEU A 16 -5.23 6.35 53.38
C LEU A 16 -4.74 5.14 52.55
N GLY A 17 -5.47 4.83 51.48
CA GLY A 17 -4.97 3.97 50.44
C GLY A 17 -3.79 4.67 49.80
N MET A 18 -2.58 4.17 50.08
CA MET A 18 -1.47 4.29 49.15
C MET A 18 -1.99 3.81 47.80
N GLY A 19 -2.41 4.76 46.97
CA GLY A 19 -2.88 4.51 45.62
C GLY A 19 -1.74 3.84 44.88
N THR A 20 -1.88 2.55 44.64
CA THR A 20 -1.26 1.92 43.50
C THR A 20 -1.78 2.72 42.31
N LEU A 21 -0.91 3.55 41.71
CA LEU A 21 -1.18 4.19 40.43
C LEU A 21 -1.41 3.05 39.44
N LEU A 22 -2.67 2.65 39.24
CA LEU A 22 -3.02 1.84 38.09
C LEU A 22 -2.62 2.70 36.89
N ALA A 23 -1.56 2.29 36.19
CA ALA A 23 -1.17 2.90 34.94
C ALA A 23 -2.41 2.86 34.05
N GLN A 24 -3.02 4.02 33.81
CA GLN A 24 -4.21 4.12 32.98
C GLN A 24 -3.85 3.58 31.60
N GLU A 25 -4.56 2.55 31.13
CA GLU A 25 -4.35 2.05 29.78
C GLU A 25 -4.62 3.17 28.77
N GLY A 26 -3.81 3.24 27.72
CA GLY A 26 -4.01 4.16 26.62
C GLY A 26 -5.31 3.88 25.86
N ALA A 27 -5.72 4.83 25.02
CA ALA A 27 -6.91 4.72 24.20
C ALA A 27 -6.57 4.59 22.72
N PHE A 28 -7.36 3.82 22.00
CA PHE A 28 -7.40 3.80 20.54
C PHE A 28 -8.69 4.50 20.10
N LEU A 29 -8.55 5.66 19.49
CA LEU A 29 -9.65 6.51 19.07
C LEU A 29 -9.85 6.40 17.57
N PHE A 30 -11.10 6.53 17.10
CA PHE A 30 -11.43 6.45 15.68
C PHE A 30 -12.28 7.64 15.24
N SER A 31 -12.21 7.98 13.96
CA SER A 31 -12.93 9.10 13.35
C SER A 31 -13.21 8.82 11.87
N LYS A 32 -14.27 9.43 11.34
CA LYS A 32 -14.57 9.45 9.89
C LYS A 32 -13.71 10.44 9.10
N GLN A 33 -12.96 11.29 9.80
CA GLN A 33 -12.10 12.35 9.26
C GLN A 33 -10.71 12.24 9.87
N PRO A 34 -9.65 12.76 9.20
CA PRO A 34 -8.31 12.83 9.77
C PRO A 34 -8.33 13.43 11.18
N ILE A 35 -7.60 12.80 12.11
CA ILE A 35 -7.58 13.21 13.52
C ILE A 35 -6.39 14.14 13.73
N ASP A 36 -6.62 15.30 14.33
CA ASP A 36 -5.55 16.12 14.91
C ASP A 36 -5.14 15.51 16.27
N PRO A 37 -3.90 15.02 16.43
CA PRO A 37 -3.46 14.44 17.69
C PRO A 37 -3.44 15.40 18.87
N ALA A 38 -3.27 16.71 18.62
CA ALA A 38 -3.24 17.73 19.65
C ALA A 38 -4.65 18.07 20.16
N ASN A 39 -5.66 17.97 19.28
CA ASN A 39 -7.05 18.22 19.60
C ASN A 39 -7.99 17.18 18.94
N PRO A 40 -8.04 15.94 19.45
CA PRO A 40 -8.80 14.83 18.85
C PRO A 40 -10.32 15.00 19.01
N GLN A 41 -10.94 15.62 18.01
CA GLN A 41 -12.38 15.84 17.87
C GLN A 41 -13.05 14.79 16.95
N ASN A 42 -14.38 14.83 16.83
CA ASN A 42 -15.18 14.01 15.89
C ASN A 42 -15.00 12.50 16.01
N ARG A 43 -14.82 12.01 17.25
CA ARG A 43 -14.62 10.60 17.53
C ARG A 43 -15.89 9.79 17.21
N SER A 44 -15.73 8.62 16.64
CA SER A 44 -16.82 7.69 16.38
C SER A 44 -16.43 6.26 16.76
N THR A 45 -17.39 5.50 17.27
CA THR A 45 -17.30 4.04 17.45
C THR A 45 -18.29 3.30 16.54
N SER A 46 -18.96 4.01 15.64
CA SER A 46 -19.91 3.46 14.68
C SER A 46 -19.65 4.01 13.27
N PHE A 47 -19.55 3.11 12.30
CA PHE A 47 -19.21 3.41 10.93
C PHE A 47 -20.18 2.72 9.98
N SER A 48 -20.39 3.32 8.82
CA SER A 48 -21.07 2.70 7.68
C SER A 48 -20.04 2.02 6.79
N ALA A 49 -20.40 0.89 6.17
CA ALA A 49 -19.59 0.32 5.10
C ALA A 49 -19.38 1.37 3.98
N GLY A 50 -18.12 1.60 3.60
CA GLY A 50 -17.75 2.67 2.67
C GLY A 50 -17.31 3.98 3.35
N ASP A 51 -17.37 4.09 4.68
CA ASP A 51 -16.73 5.20 5.38
C ASP A 51 -15.20 5.09 5.29
N HIS A 52 -14.53 6.24 5.21
CA HIS A 52 -13.12 6.33 5.55
C HIS A 52 -12.93 6.33 7.07
N ILE A 53 -11.90 5.64 7.55
CA ILE A 53 -11.67 5.42 8.98
C ILE A 53 -10.22 5.75 9.32
N TYR A 54 -10.07 6.69 10.25
CA TYR A 54 -8.80 7.16 10.78
C TYR A 54 -8.72 6.80 12.26
N GLY A 55 -7.52 6.42 12.71
CA GLY A 55 -7.23 6.03 14.08
C GLY A 55 -6.17 6.91 14.73
N LEU A 56 -6.27 7.05 16.04
CA LEU A 56 -5.28 7.71 16.88
C LEU A 56 -5.04 6.85 18.12
N ILE A 57 -3.82 6.39 18.29
CA ILE A 57 -3.38 5.77 19.54
C ILE A 57 -2.94 6.90 20.48
N GLN A 58 -3.48 6.94 21.70
CA GLN A 58 -3.09 7.88 22.75
C GLN A 58 -2.63 7.12 23.99
N LEU A 59 -1.48 7.50 24.52
CA LEU A 59 -0.90 6.91 25.73
C LEU A 59 -0.80 7.96 26.84
N PRO A 60 -0.87 7.57 28.12
CA PRO A 60 -0.67 8.50 29.24
C PRO A 60 0.76 9.04 29.31
N GLN A 61 1.72 8.27 28.79
CA GLN A 61 3.16 8.55 28.83
C GLN A 61 3.77 8.44 27.43
N PRO A 62 4.93 9.08 27.18
CA PRO A 62 5.60 9.01 25.89
C PRO A 62 5.94 7.58 25.48
N TRP A 63 6.03 7.32 24.17
CA TRP A 63 6.38 6.00 23.63
C TRP A 63 7.71 5.45 24.18
N ARG A 64 8.71 6.32 24.37
CA ARG A 64 10.01 5.95 24.96
C ARG A 64 9.89 5.37 26.37
N ALA A 65 8.83 5.72 27.11
CA ALA A 65 8.60 5.26 28.48
C ALA A 65 7.83 3.93 28.57
N VAL A 66 7.22 3.45 27.47
CA VAL A 66 6.36 2.25 27.53
C VAL A 66 7.05 0.95 27.15
N GLY A 67 8.29 1.01 26.65
CA GLY A 67 9.00 -0.17 26.20
C GLY A 67 10.51 0.05 26.15
N LYS A 68 11.22 -1.02 25.80
CA LYS A 68 12.66 -0.95 25.59
C LYS A 68 12.92 -0.27 24.25
N VAL A 69 13.73 0.78 24.27
CA VAL A 69 14.21 1.46 23.07
C VAL A 69 15.65 1.04 22.83
N ASP A 70 15.89 0.36 21.72
CA ASP A 70 17.22 -0.09 21.30
C ASP A 70 17.57 0.61 19.97
N ASP A 71 18.77 1.20 19.87
CA ASP A 71 19.23 1.89 18.64
C ASP A 71 18.22 2.93 18.11
N ASN A 72 17.67 3.72 19.05
CA ASN A 72 16.60 4.70 18.83
C ASN A 72 15.34 4.14 18.16
N LYS A 73 15.04 2.86 18.40
CA LYS A 73 13.88 2.17 17.86
C LYS A 73 13.04 1.57 18.97
N LEU A 74 11.74 1.82 18.92
CA LEU A 74 10.76 1.11 19.73
C LEU A 74 9.97 0.16 18.84
N VAL A 75 9.99 -1.12 19.20
CA VAL A 75 9.25 -2.17 18.51
C VAL A 75 7.91 -2.42 19.20
N MET A 76 6.83 -2.53 18.43
CA MET A 76 5.50 -2.85 18.94
C MET A 76 4.71 -3.74 17.99
N ALA A 77 3.66 -4.36 18.52
CA ALA A 77 2.64 -5.01 17.72
C ALA A 77 1.30 -4.28 17.89
N VAL A 78 0.68 -3.85 16.80
CA VAL A 78 -0.72 -3.40 16.80
C VAL A 78 -1.57 -4.53 16.25
N TYR A 79 -2.47 -5.04 17.07
CA TYR A 79 -3.40 -6.07 16.66
C TYR A 79 -4.75 -5.46 16.33
N THR A 80 -5.37 -6.02 15.30
CA THR A 80 -6.76 -5.74 14.92
C THR A 80 -7.50 -7.05 14.87
N THR A 81 -8.74 -7.06 15.32
CA THR A 81 -9.69 -8.14 15.05
C THR A 81 -10.76 -7.60 14.11
N VAL A 82 -11.16 -8.41 13.14
CA VAL A 82 -12.39 -8.23 12.39
C VAL A 82 -13.24 -9.45 12.70
N ASP A 83 -14.26 -9.25 13.52
CA ASP A 83 -15.00 -10.27 14.25
C ASP A 83 -14.06 -11.21 15.03
N SER A 84 -13.71 -12.37 14.47
CA SER A 84 -12.85 -13.38 15.12
C SER A 84 -11.47 -13.51 14.47
N LYS A 85 -11.23 -12.87 13.32
CA LYS A 85 -9.97 -13.00 12.59
C LYS A 85 -9.00 -11.94 13.07
N ARG A 86 -7.85 -12.37 13.61
CA ARG A 86 -6.81 -11.50 14.16
C ARG A 86 -5.75 -11.16 13.11
N LEU A 87 -5.52 -9.86 12.93
CA LEU A 87 -4.46 -9.26 12.14
C LEU A 87 -3.41 -8.70 13.08
N GLY A 88 -2.14 -8.83 12.71
CA GLY A 88 -1.02 -8.35 13.51
C GLY A 88 -0.09 -7.48 12.69
N ALA A 89 -0.09 -6.18 12.99
CA ALA A 89 0.87 -5.21 12.47
C ALA A 89 2.10 -5.15 13.37
N TYR A 90 3.24 -5.64 12.88
CA TYR A 90 4.53 -5.36 13.49
C TYR A 90 4.93 -3.95 13.05
N MET A 91 5.23 -3.07 14.01
CA MET A 91 5.54 -1.67 13.78
C MET A 91 6.77 -1.24 14.56
N GLU A 92 7.49 -0.25 14.02
CA GLU A 92 8.61 0.38 14.71
C GLU A 92 8.49 1.90 14.67
N LEU A 93 8.77 2.57 15.79
CA LEU A 93 9.03 4.00 15.83
C LEU A 93 10.53 4.23 15.79
N ARG A 94 10.99 5.07 14.87
CA ARG A 94 12.41 5.23 14.53
C ARG A 94 12.94 6.66 14.66
N SER A 95 12.12 7.58 15.18
CA SER A 95 12.49 9.00 15.33
C SER A 95 12.24 9.49 16.76
N ASP A 96 13.05 10.45 17.21
CA ASP A 96 12.91 11.03 18.54
C ASP A 96 11.57 11.75 18.72
N GLU A 97 11.05 12.39 17.67
CA GLU A 97 9.72 13.00 17.66
C GLU A 97 8.65 11.97 18.05
N HIS A 98 8.62 10.83 17.38
CA HIS A 98 7.65 9.77 17.65
C HIS A 98 7.89 9.11 19.00
N LEU A 99 9.14 8.87 19.39
CA LEU A 99 9.47 8.28 20.68
C LEU A 99 9.09 9.19 21.87
N ASN A 100 9.15 10.51 21.69
CA ASN A 100 8.81 11.47 22.74
C ASN A 100 7.33 11.89 22.71
N ALA A 101 6.61 11.56 21.63
CA ALA A 101 5.17 11.77 21.55
C ALA A 101 4.40 10.84 22.49
N LYS A 102 3.19 11.27 22.88
CA LYS A 102 2.20 10.47 23.62
C LYS A 102 1.11 9.89 22.72
N HIS A 103 1.30 9.99 21.40
CA HIS A 103 0.29 9.59 20.43
C HIS A 103 0.94 9.03 19.18
N LEU A 104 0.15 8.32 18.37
CA LEU A 104 0.54 7.84 17.05
C LEU A 104 -0.70 7.82 16.15
N LEU A 105 -0.62 8.48 15.00
CA LEU A 105 -1.64 8.34 13.96
C LEU A 105 -1.60 6.93 13.39
N PHE A 106 -2.77 6.30 13.25
CA PHE A 106 -2.90 4.95 12.74
C PHE A 106 -4.05 4.90 11.74
N ASP A 107 -3.72 4.72 10.47
CA ASP A 107 -4.72 4.60 9.42
C ASP A 107 -5.38 3.21 9.41
N VAL A 108 -6.71 3.19 9.35
CA VAL A 108 -7.51 1.95 9.29
C VAL A 108 -8.00 1.71 7.86
N ALA A 109 -8.75 2.68 7.33
CA ALA A 109 -9.23 2.72 5.94
C ALA A 109 -9.31 4.18 5.47
N PRO A 110 -8.16 4.89 5.37
CA PRO A 110 -8.13 6.33 5.12
C PRO A 110 -8.52 6.65 3.67
N ALA A 111 -8.87 7.91 3.38
CA ALA A 111 -8.83 8.38 2.00
C ALA A 111 -7.37 8.41 1.51
N LEU A 112 -7.12 8.01 0.26
CA LEU A 112 -5.75 7.85 -0.26
C LEU A 112 -4.93 9.15 -0.17
N ASP A 113 -5.53 10.30 -0.46
CA ASP A 113 -4.87 11.61 -0.40
C ASP A 113 -4.61 12.08 1.04
N LYS A 114 -5.29 11.50 2.04
CA LYS A 114 -5.14 11.80 3.47
C LYS A 114 -4.38 10.74 4.27
N MET A 115 -4.00 9.64 3.63
CA MET A 115 -3.23 8.57 4.26
C MET A 115 -1.87 9.11 4.74
N THR A 116 -1.55 8.83 5.99
CA THR A 116 -0.25 9.12 6.63
C THR A 116 0.61 7.85 6.75
N ALA A 117 -0.02 6.67 6.88
CA ALA A 117 0.65 5.40 6.86
C ALA A 117 1.54 5.27 5.61
N TYR A 118 2.74 4.74 5.81
CA TYR A 118 3.76 4.49 4.77
C TYR A 118 4.40 5.75 4.15
N ARG A 119 3.97 6.95 4.54
CA ARG A 119 4.57 8.23 4.09
C ARG A 119 5.48 8.87 5.15
N ASP A 120 5.43 8.37 6.38
CA ASP A 120 6.25 8.83 7.50
C ASP A 120 7.47 7.91 7.69
N ASP A 121 8.67 8.42 7.41
CA ASP A 121 9.93 7.68 7.57
C ASP A 121 10.24 7.32 9.05
N GLY A 122 9.63 8.03 9.99
CA GLY A 122 9.70 7.77 11.43
C GLY A 122 8.87 6.56 11.88
N VAL A 123 7.97 6.04 11.04
CA VAL A 123 7.06 4.92 11.37
C VAL A 123 7.19 3.80 10.35
N PHE A 124 7.73 2.67 10.79
CA PHE A 124 7.83 1.48 9.96
C PHE A 124 6.66 0.53 10.16
N TYR A 125 6.17 -0.01 9.05
CA TYR A 125 5.19 -1.09 9.00
C TYR A 125 5.81 -2.34 8.37
N GLY A 126 5.72 -3.46 9.09
CA GLY A 126 6.17 -4.76 8.60
C GLY A 126 5.36 -5.27 7.41
N ASP A 127 5.87 -6.31 6.76
CA ASP A 127 5.19 -7.00 5.65
C ASP A 127 4.44 -8.24 6.17
N ALA A 128 3.28 -8.53 5.60
CA ALA A 128 2.57 -9.80 5.72
C ALA A 128 2.97 -10.74 4.55
N PRO A 129 2.73 -12.05 4.66
CA PRO A 129 2.91 -12.98 3.54
C PRO A 129 2.18 -12.48 2.29
N GLY A 130 2.76 -12.69 1.11
CA GLY A 130 2.20 -12.19 -0.16
C GLY A 130 2.50 -10.72 -0.49
N GLY A 131 3.36 -10.05 0.29
CA GLY A 131 3.81 -8.69 -0.02
C GLY A 131 2.84 -7.58 0.37
N VAL A 132 1.77 -7.91 1.11
CA VAL A 132 0.83 -6.96 1.67
C VAL A 132 1.49 -6.23 2.84
N LYS A 133 1.50 -4.89 2.82
CA LYS A 133 1.98 -4.12 3.97
C LYS A 133 0.98 -4.22 5.12
N LYS A 134 1.49 -4.45 6.33
CA LYS A 134 0.66 -4.46 7.54
C LYS A 134 0.10 -3.05 7.82
N GLY A 135 -0.97 -2.94 8.61
CA GLY A 135 -1.68 -1.68 8.84
C GLY A 135 -2.83 -1.48 7.84
N ALA A 136 -3.05 -0.24 7.38
CA ALA A 136 -4.17 0.14 6.51
C ALA A 136 -4.33 -0.75 5.26
N CYS A 137 -3.22 -1.13 4.60
CA CYS A 137 -3.26 -1.99 3.41
C CYS A 137 -3.82 -3.40 3.72
N GLN A 138 -3.37 -4.02 4.81
CA GLN A 138 -3.92 -5.31 5.25
C GLN A 138 -5.35 -5.20 5.79
N ILE A 139 -5.67 -4.12 6.51
CA ILE A 139 -7.02 -3.96 7.08
C ILE A 139 -8.05 -3.78 5.96
N THR A 140 -7.75 -2.97 4.95
CA THR A 140 -8.63 -2.75 3.79
C THR A 140 -8.83 -4.02 2.96
N GLU A 141 -7.79 -4.86 2.79
CA GLU A 141 -7.91 -6.19 2.17
C GLU A 141 -8.95 -7.06 2.89
N TYR A 142 -8.94 -7.01 4.22
CA TYR A 142 -9.83 -7.82 5.05
C TYR A 142 -11.24 -7.27 5.09
N LEU A 143 -11.39 -5.95 5.19
CA LEU A 143 -12.69 -5.28 5.12
C LEU A 143 -13.37 -5.58 3.78
N ALA A 144 -12.62 -5.63 2.67
CA ALA A 144 -13.13 -5.96 1.34
C ALA A 144 -13.75 -7.36 1.23
N GLN A 145 -13.37 -8.29 2.11
CA GLN A 145 -13.83 -9.67 2.12
C GLN A 145 -15.06 -9.88 3.03
N GLN A 146 -15.53 -8.84 3.73
CA GLN A 146 -16.66 -8.97 4.63
C GLN A 146 -17.97 -9.09 3.86
N SER A 147 -18.87 -9.92 4.37
CA SER A 147 -20.24 -10.03 3.89
C SER A 147 -21.04 -8.76 4.22
N PRO A 148 -22.16 -8.50 3.55
CA PRO A 148 -23.14 -7.52 4.01
C PRO A 148 -23.56 -7.79 5.47
N GLY A 149 -23.65 -6.75 6.29
CA GLY A 149 -24.04 -6.89 7.69
C GLY A 149 -23.25 -5.97 8.62
N ARG A 150 -23.24 -6.32 9.91
CA ARG A 150 -22.54 -5.60 10.97
C ARG A 150 -21.34 -6.42 11.45
N HIS A 151 -20.17 -5.78 11.50
CA HIS A 151 -18.91 -6.36 11.93
C HIS A 151 -18.31 -5.57 13.08
N ALA A 152 -17.71 -6.26 14.04
CA ALA A 152 -17.02 -5.65 15.17
C ALA A 152 -15.52 -5.65 14.94
N LEU A 153 -14.88 -4.52 15.22
CA LEU A 153 -13.43 -4.40 15.18
C LEU A 153 -12.89 -3.96 16.52
N ALA A 154 -11.90 -4.69 17.04
CA ALA A 154 -11.14 -4.30 18.22
C ALA A 154 -9.65 -4.19 17.90
N PHE A 155 -9.03 -3.17 18.45
CA PHE A 155 -7.63 -2.80 18.25
C PHE A 155 -6.92 -2.74 19.58
N TRP A 156 -5.69 -3.27 19.64
CA TRP A 156 -4.84 -3.06 20.81
C TRP A 156 -3.37 -3.02 20.45
N VAL A 157 -2.63 -2.24 21.22
CA VAL A 157 -1.17 -2.12 21.11
C VAL A 157 -0.53 -3.03 22.14
N LEU A 158 0.43 -3.84 21.71
CA LEU A 158 1.20 -4.75 22.55
C LEU A 158 2.68 -4.37 22.51
N ILE A 159 3.27 -4.14 23.67
CA ILE A 159 4.70 -3.90 23.85
C ILE A 159 5.19 -4.80 24.99
N ASN A 160 6.20 -5.63 24.73
CA ASN A 160 6.74 -6.59 25.71
C ASN A 160 5.67 -7.44 26.41
N GLY A 161 4.66 -7.89 25.64
CA GLY A 161 3.55 -8.71 26.15
C GLY A 161 2.48 -7.94 26.95
N LYS A 162 2.63 -6.63 27.14
CA LYS A 162 1.65 -5.78 27.86
C LYS A 162 0.79 -5.01 26.87
N LYS A 163 -0.53 -4.96 27.14
CA LYS A 163 -1.46 -4.12 26.39
C LYS A 163 -1.26 -2.66 26.82
N MET A 164 -1.00 -1.80 25.85
CA MET A 164 -0.69 -0.39 26.09
C MET A 164 -1.84 0.55 25.74
N ALA A 165 -2.65 0.18 24.75
CA ALA A 165 -3.84 0.91 24.35
C ALA A 165 -4.89 -0.06 23.78
N LEU A 166 -6.16 0.29 23.92
CA LEU A 166 -7.32 -0.46 23.42
C LEU A 166 -8.33 0.49 22.78
N GLY A 167 -9.01 0.03 21.74
CA GLY A 167 -10.26 0.63 21.29
C GLY A 167 -11.03 -0.27 20.35
N GLU A 168 -12.32 -0.01 20.21
CA GLU A 168 -13.23 -0.81 19.41
C GLU A 168 -14.23 0.07 18.68
N PHE A 169 -14.74 -0.45 17.56
CA PHE A 169 -15.85 0.14 16.84
C PHE A 169 -16.63 -0.93 16.08
N THR A 170 -17.83 -0.57 15.62
CA THR A 170 -18.60 -1.40 14.68
C THR A 170 -18.75 -0.72 13.34
N ILE A 171 -18.71 -1.52 12.27
CA ILE A 171 -18.99 -1.09 10.91
C ILE A 171 -20.17 -1.88 10.35
N GLU A 172 -21.13 -1.20 9.74
CA GLU A 172 -22.34 -1.83 9.21
C GLU A 172 -22.69 -1.32 7.81
N GLY A 173 -23.04 -2.22 6.90
CA GLY A 173 -23.60 -1.84 5.63
C GLY A 173 -23.83 -3.00 4.66
N PRO A 174 -24.47 -2.72 3.52
CA PRO A 174 -24.83 -3.73 2.54
C PRO A 174 -23.68 -4.06 1.57
N ASP A 175 -22.62 -3.25 1.51
CA ASP A 175 -21.55 -3.39 0.54
C ASP A 175 -20.20 -2.89 1.09
N TYR A 176 -19.18 -3.75 1.02
CA TYR A 176 -17.81 -3.48 1.44
C TYR A 176 -16.84 -3.32 0.25
N SER A 177 -17.34 -3.33 -0.99
CA SER A 177 -16.54 -3.28 -2.23
C SER A 177 -15.66 -2.03 -2.36
N MET A 178 -16.02 -0.92 -1.72
CA MET A 178 -15.19 0.29 -1.62
C MET A 178 -13.80 -0.05 -1.07
N TYR A 179 -13.72 -0.91 -0.05
CA TYR A 179 -12.45 -1.27 0.57
C TYR A 179 -11.56 -2.11 -0.34
N GLN A 180 -12.14 -2.87 -1.28
CA GLN A 180 -11.36 -3.57 -2.31
C GLN A 180 -10.65 -2.56 -3.22
N LYS A 181 -11.39 -1.53 -3.66
CA LYS A 181 -10.83 -0.47 -4.50
C LYS A 181 -9.74 0.29 -3.75
N LEU A 182 -10.02 0.68 -2.51
CA LEU A 182 -9.04 1.38 -1.66
C LEU A 182 -7.79 0.54 -1.40
N HIS A 183 -7.94 -0.77 -1.15
CA HIS A 183 -6.81 -1.69 -0.98
C HIS A 183 -5.90 -1.71 -2.22
N GLU A 184 -6.48 -1.83 -3.42
CA GLU A 184 -5.70 -1.82 -4.67
C GLU A 184 -5.04 -0.47 -4.93
N GLU A 185 -5.70 0.64 -4.59
CA GLU A 185 -5.11 1.99 -4.67
C GLU A 185 -3.91 2.16 -3.72
N ILE A 186 -4.05 1.72 -2.46
CA ILE A 186 -2.96 1.73 -1.47
C ILE A 186 -1.79 0.84 -1.96
N LYS A 187 -2.07 -0.37 -2.46
CA LYS A 187 -1.03 -1.26 -3.03
C LYS A 187 -0.30 -0.61 -4.20
N LYS A 188 -1.03 0.07 -5.08
CA LYS A 188 -0.44 0.78 -6.21
C LYS A 188 0.50 1.89 -5.74
N GLU A 189 0.08 2.70 -4.76
CA GLU A 189 0.91 3.76 -4.19
C GLU A 189 2.16 3.20 -3.52
N LEU A 190 2.02 2.15 -2.70
CA LEU A 190 3.13 1.46 -2.06
C LEU A 190 4.14 0.91 -3.07
N SER A 191 3.66 0.38 -4.18
CA SER A 191 4.52 -0.13 -5.27
C SER A 191 5.23 1.00 -6.01
N ALA A 192 4.55 2.15 -6.18
CA ALA A 192 5.12 3.34 -6.81
C ALA A 192 6.23 3.99 -5.96
N GLY A 193 6.11 3.94 -4.63
CA GLY A 193 7.10 4.48 -3.70
C GLY A 193 8.25 3.52 -3.33
N ARG A 194 8.09 2.21 -3.54
CA ARG A 194 9.07 1.19 -3.09
C ARG A 194 10.39 1.30 -3.87
N PRO A 195 11.52 1.68 -3.24
CA PRO A 195 12.81 1.67 -3.92
C PRO A 195 13.26 0.23 -4.18
N PHE A 196 14.03 0.03 -5.25
CA PHE A 196 14.73 -1.24 -5.45
C PHE A 196 15.76 -1.42 -4.33
N PRO A 197 15.88 -2.62 -3.71
CA PRO A 197 16.84 -2.84 -2.62
C PRO A 197 18.26 -2.42 -3.03
N PRO A 198 18.98 -1.63 -2.22
CA PRO A 198 20.32 -1.19 -2.58
C PRO A 198 21.29 -2.37 -2.60
N ALA A 199 22.27 -2.33 -3.50
CA ALA A 199 23.38 -3.26 -3.50
C ALA A 199 24.20 -3.05 -2.22
N LYS A 200 24.42 -4.13 -1.46
CA LYS A 200 25.32 -4.16 -0.29
C LYS A 200 26.68 -4.77 -0.63
N MET A 201 26.79 -5.38 -1.79
CA MET A 201 28.02 -5.86 -2.42
C MET A 201 27.92 -5.62 -3.93
N THR A 202 29.01 -5.21 -4.55
CA THR A 202 29.13 -5.11 -6.01
C THR A 202 30.13 -6.17 -6.47
N ASN A 203 29.67 -7.18 -7.20
CA ASN A 203 30.53 -8.22 -7.75
C ASN A 203 29.95 -8.70 -9.09
N ILE A 204 30.42 -8.09 -10.18
CA ILE A 204 29.88 -8.27 -11.53
C ILE A 204 29.93 -9.74 -11.97
N GLU A 205 31.00 -10.47 -11.63
CA GLU A 205 31.11 -11.89 -12.00
C GLU A 205 30.06 -12.73 -11.28
N MET A 206 29.89 -12.50 -9.97
CA MET A 206 28.87 -13.18 -9.17
C MET A 206 27.46 -12.83 -9.67
N GLU A 207 27.19 -11.56 -9.94
CA GLU A 207 25.92 -11.09 -10.48
C GLU A 207 25.59 -11.78 -11.80
N ASN A 208 26.56 -11.91 -12.73
CA ASN A 208 26.38 -12.61 -13.99
C ASN A 208 26.08 -14.11 -13.79
N ARG A 209 26.75 -14.77 -12.86
CA ARG A 209 26.46 -16.17 -12.49
C ARG A 209 25.04 -16.31 -11.94
N MET A 210 24.62 -15.41 -11.05
CA MET A 210 23.26 -15.37 -10.48
C MET A 210 22.20 -15.13 -11.57
N VAL A 211 22.44 -14.20 -12.50
CA VAL A 211 21.55 -13.96 -13.65
C VAL A 211 21.42 -15.22 -14.51
N GLY A 212 22.52 -15.93 -14.76
CA GLY A 212 22.52 -17.20 -15.49
C GLY A 212 21.64 -18.26 -14.82
N LEU A 213 21.75 -18.41 -13.50
CA LEU A 213 20.92 -19.32 -12.71
C LEU A 213 19.43 -18.93 -12.75
N LEU A 214 19.12 -17.64 -12.71
CA LEU A 214 17.74 -17.16 -12.81
C LEU A 214 17.15 -17.46 -14.19
N LYS A 215 17.90 -17.23 -15.27
CA LYS A 215 17.49 -17.58 -16.63
C LYS A 215 17.22 -19.08 -16.77
N ASN A 216 18.10 -19.91 -16.22
CA ASN A 216 17.90 -21.37 -16.19
C ASN A 216 16.67 -21.78 -15.38
N ALA A 217 16.30 -20.98 -14.37
CA ALA A 217 15.08 -21.15 -13.58
C ALA A 217 13.82 -20.58 -14.25
N GLY A 218 13.89 -20.18 -15.53
CA GLY A 218 12.75 -19.73 -16.33
C GLY A 218 12.49 -18.23 -16.32
N TRP A 219 13.42 -17.41 -15.81
CA TRP A 219 13.28 -15.95 -15.90
C TRP A 219 13.55 -15.49 -17.34
N SER A 220 12.54 -14.88 -17.96
CA SER A 220 12.59 -14.40 -19.35
C SER A 220 13.54 -13.23 -19.54
N ASP A 221 13.52 -12.26 -18.62
CA ASP A 221 14.44 -11.12 -18.63
C ASP A 221 14.73 -10.62 -17.21
N VAL A 222 16.02 -10.55 -16.85
CA VAL A 222 16.47 -10.01 -15.57
C VAL A 222 16.91 -8.57 -15.81
N LEU A 223 16.04 -7.63 -15.44
CA LEU A 223 16.22 -6.20 -15.70
C LEU A 223 17.31 -5.58 -14.83
N LYS A 224 17.42 -6.07 -13.60
CA LYS A 224 18.34 -5.54 -12.59
C LYS A 224 18.58 -6.58 -11.51
N LEU A 225 19.81 -6.71 -11.05
CA LEU A 225 20.16 -7.55 -9.90
C LEU A 225 21.07 -6.78 -8.97
N HIS A 226 20.75 -6.78 -7.67
CA HIS A 226 21.61 -6.25 -6.61
C HIS A 226 21.84 -7.35 -5.57
N ILE A 227 23.09 -7.61 -5.21
CA ILE A 227 23.41 -8.45 -4.05
C ILE A 227 23.05 -7.67 -2.79
N VAL A 228 22.11 -8.18 -1.99
CA VAL A 228 21.54 -7.46 -0.83
C VAL A 228 22.17 -7.86 0.50
N ASP A 229 23.07 -8.84 0.49
CA ASP A 229 23.95 -9.19 1.60
C ASP A 229 25.34 -8.57 1.44
N LYS A 230 26.01 -8.32 2.55
CA LYS A 230 27.37 -7.75 2.57
C LYS A 230 28.45 -8.81 2.40
N ASP A 231 28.14 -10.06 2.75
CA ASP A 231 29.03 -11.20 2.69
C ASP A 231 28.20 -12.51 2.69
N TRP A 232 28.86 -13.64 2.56
CA TRP A 232 28.30 -14.96 2.71
C TRP A 232 27.83 -15.23 4.14
N TRP A 233 26.61 -15.73 4.27
CA TRP A 233 26.13 -16.35 5.49
C TRP A 233 26.59 -17.80 5.53
N LEU A 234 27.09 -18.25 6.68
CA LEU A 234 27.56 -19.62 6.86
C LEU A 234 26.48 -20.47 7.53
N ASP A 235 26.05 -21.52 6.85
CA ASP A 235 25.11 -22.49 7.36
C ASP A 235 25.86 -23.63 8.03
N ARG A 236 25.53 -23.91 9.28
CA ARG A 236 26.18 -24.91 10.11
C ARG A 236 25.23 -26.07 10.38
N VAL A 237 25.77 -27.29 10.40
CA VAL A 237 25.00 -28.52 10.64
C VAL A 237 24.18 -28.46 11.94
N ALA A 238 24.75 -27.88 13.00
CA ALA A 238 24.10 -27.69 14.30
C ALA A 238 24.79 -26.58 15.13
N GLY A 239 24.12 -25.45 15.35
CA GLY A 239 24.60 -24.39 16.26
C GLY A 239 25.96 -23.76 15.87
N GLY A 240 26.46 -22.88 16.73
CA GLY A 240 27.58 -21.97 16.38
C GLY A 240 28.94 -22.64 16.13
N ASN A 241 29.18 -23.83 16.68
CA ASN A 241 30.50 -24.49 16.64
C ASN A 241 30.58 -25.73 15.76
N SER A 242 29.51 -26.12 15.05
CA SER A 242 29.58 -27.30 14.16
C SER A 242 30.23 -26.99 12.82
N MET A 243 30.48 -28.06 12.06
CA MET A 243 30.92 -27.97 10.66
C MET A 243 29.99 -27.08 9.84
N ILE A 244 30.59 -26.36 8.88
CA ILE A 244 29.89 -25.58 7.87
C ILE A 244 29.38 -26.54 6.81
N GLN A 245 28.08 -26.55 6.58
CA GLN A 245 27.40 -27.38 5.58
C GLN A 245 27.27 -26.67 4.24
N SER A 246 26.93 -25.39 4.27
CA SER A 246 26.81 -24.54 3.08
C SER A 246 27.11 -23.10 3.44
N ARG A 247 27.13 -22.27 2.41
CA ARG A 247 27.03 -20.83 2.55
C ARG A 247 25.96 -20.31 1.62
N HIS A 248 25.34 -19.20 1.98
CA HIS A 248 24.34 -18.57 1.12
C HIS A 248 24.47 -17.05 1.06
N MET A 249 23.86 -16.49 0.02
CA MET A 249 23.79 -15.07 -0.24
C MET A 249 22.47 -14.73 -0.91
N ALA A 250 21.85 -13.63 -0.49
CA ALA A 250 20.64 -13.11 -1.10
C ALA A 250 20.94 -12.00 -2.12
N ALA A 251 20.21 -12.02 -3.23
CA ALA A 251 20.15 -10.93 -4.19
C ALA A 251 18.68 -10.55 -4.48
N ALA A 252 18.43 -9.27 -4.72
CA ALA A 252 17.17 -8.80 -5.28
C ALA A 252 17.29 -8.80 -6.81
N ALA A 253 16.38 -9.50 -7.50
CA ALA A 253 16.35 -9.55 -8.96
C ALA A 253 14.99 -9.04 -9.47
N ALA A 254 15.02 -8.06 -10.38
CA ALA A 254 13.85 -7.47 -11.02
C ALA A 254 13.58 -8.07 -12.40
N TYR A 255 12.31 -8.18 -12.76
CA TYR A 255 11.83 -8.67 -14.04
C TYR A 255 10.55 -7.95 -14.47
N LYS A 256 10.23 -8.03 -15.76
CA LYS A 256 8.95 -7.62 -16.32
C LYS A 256 8.10 -8.87 -16.52
N ASP A 257 6.91 -8.89 -15.94
CA ASP A 257 5.98 -10.00 -16.09
C ASP A 257 5.21 -9.90 -17.41
N ALA A 258 4.51 -10.98 -17.79
CA ALA A 258 3.76 -11.07 -19.04
C ALA A 258 2.63 -10.03 -19.15
N ASP A 259 2.12 -9.54 -18.03
CA ASP A 259 1.13 -8.47 -17.95
C ASP A 259 1.72 -7.07 -18.17
N GLY A 260 3.03 -6.99 -18.41
CA GLY A 260 3.77 -5.75 -18.64
C GLY A 260 4.14 -5.00 -17.36
N LYS A 261 3.81 -5.51 -16.17
CA LYS A 261 4.18 -4.89 -14.89
C LYS A 261 5.56 -5.35 -14.44
N TYR A 262 6.15 -4.57 -13.53
CA TYR A 262 7.47 -4.81 -13.00
C TYR A 262 7.39 -5.37 -11.58
N TYR A 263 8.21 -6.39 -11.33
CA TYR A 263 8.31 -7.06 -10.04
C TYR A 263 9.77 -7.31 -9.70
N TYR A 264 10.06 -7.52 -8.42
CA TYR A 264 11.31 -8.15 -7.99
C TYR A 264 11.06 -9.29 -7.02
N LYS A 265 12.01 -10.21 -6.94
CA LYS A 265 12.06 -11.25 -5.91
C LYS A 265 13.39 -11.20 -5.19
N THR A 266 13.39 -11.51 -3.91
CA THR A 266 14.61 -11.87 -3.20
C THR A 266 14.92 -13.33 -3.52
N CYS A 267 16.09 -13.56 -4.11
CA CYS A 267 16.59 -14.85 -4.55
C CYS A 267 17.78 -15.24 -3.68
N THR A 268 17.75 -16.44 -3.10
CA THR A 268 18.84 -16.95 -2.27
C THR A 268 19.65 -17.97 -3.07
N PHE A 269 20.96 -17.75 -3.11
CA PHE A 269 21.90 -18.61 -3.79
C PHE A 269 22.79 -19.32 -2.77
N HIS A 270 22.97 -20.64 -2.91
CA HIS A 270 23.77 -21.45 -2.00
C HIS A 270 24.99 -22.04 -2.71
N GLU A 271 26.05 -22.28 -1.94
CA GLU A 271 27.13 -23.18 -2.30
C GLU A 271 27.33 -24.21 -1.18
N CYS A 272 27.18 -25.48 -1.51
CA CYS A 272 27.38 -26.58 -0.56
C CYS A 272 28.88 -26.81 -0.30
N ARG A 273 29.23 -27.19 0.92
CA ARG A 273 30.61 -27.60 1.27
C ARG A 273 30.95 -28.93 0.58
N LEU A 274 32.07 -28.98 -0.13
CA LEU A 274 32.60 -30.20 -0.73
C LEU A 274 33.45 -30.99 0.26
N LEU A 275 33.61 -32.30 0.01
CA LEU A 275 34.53 -33.16 0.77
C LEU A 275 35.98 -32.67 0.75
N THR A 276 36.37 -31.92 -0.30
CA THR A 276 37.70 -31.30 -0.44
C THR A 276 37.91 -30.10 0.48
N GLY A 277 36.88 -29.66 1.21
CA GLY A 277 36.91 -28.48 2.08
C GLY A 277 36.57 -27.17 1.37
N GLY A 278 36.48 -27.16 0.04
CA GLY A 278 36.00 -26.03 -0.77
C GLY A 278 34.48 -25.90 -0.80
N PHE A 279 34.00 -24.91 -1.54
CA PHE A 279 32.57 -24.73 -1.84
C PHE A 279 32.27 -25.18 -3.27
N GLY A 280 31.13 -25.83 -3.45
CA GLY A 280 30.63 -26.34 -4.72
C GLY A 280 30.09 -25.25 -5.64
N PRO A 281 29.40 -25.63 -6.72
CA PRO A 281 28.78 -24.67 -7.62
C PRO A 281 27.70 -23.85 -6.90
N LEU A 282 27.47 -22.66 -7.43
CA LEU A 282 26.38 -21.78 -6.99
C LEU A 282 25.06 -22.30 -7.51
N GLU A 283 24.07 -22.39 -6.64
CA GLU A 283 22.74 -22.90 -6.94
C GLU A 283 21.66 -21.92 -6.47
N LEU A 284 20.61 -21.73 -7.27
CA LEU A 284 19.42 -21.00 -6.85
C LEU A 284 18.55 -21.91 -5.98
N SER A 285 18.42 -21.56 -4.71
CA SER A 285 17.78 -22.40 -3.68
C SER A 285 16.38 -21.94 -3.29
N HIS A 286 16.14 -20.63 -3.30
CA HIS A 286 14.89 -20.04 -2.83
C HIS A 286 14.58 -18.76 -3.58
N GLN A 287 13.29 -18.50 -3.77
CA GLN A 287 12.77 -17.27 -4.34
C GLN A 287 11.56 -16.83 -3.53
N SER A 288 11.53 -15.56 -3.13
CA SER A 288 10.36 -14.98 -2.46
C SER A 288 9.16 -14.88 -3.40
N ALA A 289 7.99 -14.58 -2.81
CA ALA A 289 6.85 -14.08 -3.59
C ALA A 289 7.26 -12.81 -4.39
N PRO A 290 6.65 -12.58 -5.57
CA PRO A 290 6.92 -11.39 -6.37
C PRO A 290 6.46 -10.12 -5.64
N ILE A 291 7.31 -9.11 -5.63
CA ILE A 291 7.05 -7.82 -5.01
C ILE A 291 6.92 -6.77 -6.12
N PRO A 292 5.77 -6.09 -6.25
CA PRO A 292 5.56 -5.08 -7.28
C PRO A 292 6.48 -3.87 -7.07
N ILE A 293 6.95 -3.30 -8.17
CA ILE A 293 7.82 -2.11 -8.19
C ILE A 293 7.53 -1.28 -9.45
N SER A 294 7.78 0.03 -9.40
CA SER A 294 7.68 0.89 -10.59
C SER A 294 8.94 0.84 -11.44
N ALA A 295 8.82 1.06 -12.76
CA ALA A 295 9.98 1.21 -13.64
C ALA A 295 10.89 2.37 -13.21
N LYS A 296 10.29 3.48 -12.76
CA LYS A 296 11.02 4.63 -12.19
C LYS A 296 11.97 4.19 -11.08
N ASN A 297 11.52 3.35 -10.16
CA ASN A 297 12.35 2.89 -9.03
C ASN A 297 13.38 1.83 -9.44
N LEU A 298 13.20 1.19 -10.59
CA LEU A 298 14.24 0.36 -11.20
C LEU A 298 15.31 1.20 -11.94
N GLY A 299 15.05 2.49 -12.18
CA GLY A 299 15.88 3.34 -13.04
C GLY A 299 15.63 3.09 -14.53
N ILE A 300 14.52 2.43 -14.86
CA ILE A 300 14.09 2.19 -16.23
C ILE A 300 13.28 3.40 -16.66
N ALA A 301 13.77 4.10 -17.69
CA ALA A 301 12.97 5.11 -18.36
C ALA A 301 11.80 4.41 -19.05
N GLU A 302 10.64 4.41 -18.41
CA GLU A 302 9.40 4.14 -19.11
C GLU A 302 9.27 5.21 -20.18
N LYS A 303 9.30 4.81 -21.46
CA LYS A 303 8.66 5.64 -22.47
C LYS A 303 7.25 5.88 -21.95
N PRO A 304 6.78 7.14 -21.88
CA PRO A 304 5.39 7.38 -21.49
C PRO A 304 4.52 6.43 -22.29
N ASP A 305 3.53 5.82 -21.66
CA ASP A 305 2.50 5.05 -22.34
C ASP A 305 1.69 6.00 -23.23
N THR A 306 2.34 6.45 -24.29
CA THR A 306 1.72 6.86 -25.52
C THR A 306 1.36 5.54 -26.17
N GLY A 307 0.19 4.99 -25.81
CA GLY A 307 -0.53 4.11 -26.72
C GLY A 307 -0.39 4.68 -28.15
N PRO A 308 -0.37 3.82 -29.18
CA PRO A 308 0.36 3.99 -30.44
C PRO A 308 0.67 5.45 -30.78
N ASP A 309 1.95 5.76 -30.96
CA ASP A 309 2.43 7.07 -31.41
C ASP A 309 1.77 7.44 -32.75
N MET A 310 0.63 8.10 -32.67
CA MET A 310 -0.13 8.64 -33.80
C MET A 310 0.38 10.04 -34.19
N SER A 311 1.45 10.54 -33.54
CA SER A 311 2.02 11.86 -33.88
C SER A 311 2.71 11.86 -35.24
N ALA A 312 3.15 10.70 -35.73
CA ALA A 312 3.70 10.55 -37.08
C ALA A 312 2.62 10.39 -38.19
N VAL A 313 1.35 10.12 -37.86
CA VAL A 313 0.34 9.76 -38.88
C VAL A 313 -0.81 10.78 -39.04
N ALA A 314 -1.11 11.63 -38.06
CA ALA A 314 -2.37 12.40 -38.11
C ALA A 314 -2.28 13.87 -37.69
N GLN A 315 -1.20 14.58 -38.02
CA GLN A 315 -1.22 16.04 -37.87
C GLN A 315 -2.00 16.77 -38.97
N ASN A 316 -2.35 16.14 -40.11
CA ASN A 316 -3.09 16.84 -41.19
C ASN A 316 -4.11 16.01 -41.99
N ALA A 317 -4.35 14.73 -41.67
CA ALA A 317 -5.35 13.93 -42.38
C ALA A 317 -6.71 14.01 -41.69
N MET A 318 -7.74 14.52 -42.38
CA MET A 318 -9.13 14.37 -41.92
C MET A 318 -9.47 12.88 -41.83
N PRO A 319 -10.18 12.43 -40.77
CA PRO A 319 -10.61 11.03 -40.68
C PRO A 319 -11.59 10.70 -41.81
N ASP A 320 -11.64 9.43 -42.21
CA ASP A 320 -12.63 8.97 -43.18
C ASP A 320 -14.02 8.97 -42.52
N PHE A 321 -14.87 9.93 -42.90
CA PHE A 321 -16.22 10.06 -42.35
C PHE A 321 -17.17 8.92 -42.74
N SER A 322 -16.77 8.03 -43.65
CA SER A 322 -17.48 6.78 -43.91
C SER A 322 -17.18 5.70 -42.86
N LYS A 323 -16.25 5.96 -41.92
CA LYS A 323 -15.85 5.05 -40.85
C LYS A 323 -15.98 5.73 -39.48
N PRO A 324 -17.12 5.56 -38.79
CA PRO A 324 -17.38 6.19 -37.50
C PRO A 324 -16.34 5.92 -36.43
N ASP A 325 -15.76 4.72 -36.42
CA ASP A 325 -14.75 4.32 -35.43
C ASP A 325 -13.46 5.13 -35.58
N GLU A 326 -13.06 5.47 -36.81
CA GLU A 326 -11.90 6.35 -37.05
C GLU A 326 -12.18 7.78 -36.54
N VAL A 327 -13.39 8.30 -36.75
CA VAL A 327 -13.79 9.62 -36.27
C VAL A 327 -13.86 9.65 -34.73
N LEU A 328 -14.37 8.60 -34.10
CA LEU A 328 -14.43 8.47 -32.64
C LEU A 328 -13.04 8.33 -32.01
N ALA A 329 -12.14 7.57 -32.65
CA ALA A 329 -10.75 7.47 -32.23
C ALA A 329 -10.03 8.82 -32.28
N ASP A 330 -10.26 9.61 -33.33
CA ASP A 330 -9.67 10.96 -33.43
C ASP A 330 -10.25 11.94 -32.40
N ILE A 331 -11.54 11.84 -32.06
CA ILE A 331 -12.14 12.64 -30.96
C ILE A 331 -11.54 12.27 -29.61
N GLU A 332 -11.30 10.99 -29.34
CA GLU A 332 -10.66 10.57 -28.09
C GLU A 332 -9.19 11.00 -28.04
N ARG A 333 -8.48 11.04 -29.18
CA ARG A 333 -7.16 11.67 -29.29
C ARG A 333 -7.20 13.15 -28.90
N MET A 334 -8.12 13.93 -29.49
CA MET A 334 -8.29 15.35 -29.16
C MET A 334 -8.61 15.56 -27.67
N ARG A 335 -9.44 14.69 -27.08
CA ARG A 335 -9.79 14.72 -25.66
C ARG A 335 -8.58 14.49 -24.75
N LYS A 336 -7.74 13.49 -25.07
CA LYS A 336 -6.52 13.18 -24.31
C LYS A 336 -5.51 14.33 -24.36
N GLU A 337 -5.32 14.92 -25.53
CA GLU A 337 -4.44 16.11 -25.69
C GLU A 337 -4.98 17.33 -24.93
N ALA A 338 -6.30 17.57 -24.98
CA ALA A 338 -6.93 18.62 -24.18
C ALA A 338 -6.75 18.39 -22.67
N MET A 339 -6.83 17.14 -22.21
CA MET A 339 -6.60 16.77 -20.81
C MET A 339 -5.14 17.01 -20.40
N LYS A 340 -4.17 16.64 -21.24
CA LYS A 340 -2.74 16.89 -21.03
C LYS A 340 -2.43 18.39 -20.92
N LYS A 341 -3.07 19.21 -21.75
CA LYS A 341 -2.94 20.67 -21.74
C LYS A 341 -3.89 21.37 -20.75
N LYS A 342 -4.62 20.63 -19.92
CA LYS A 342 -5.57 21.14 -18.91
C LYS A 342 -6.68 22.05 -19.47
N VAL A 343 -7.09 21.84 -20.72
CA VAL A 343 -8.19 22.57 -21.39
C VAL A 343 -9.52 21.83 -21.17
N PHE A 344 -10.03 21.86 -19.94
CA PHE A 344 -11.19 21.05 -19.52
C PHE A 344 -12.48 21.32 -20.31
N ILE A 345 -12.67 22.54 -20.81
CA ILE A 345 -13.81 22.90 -21.67
C ILE A 345 -13.83 22.01 -22.92
N LEU A 346 -12.67 21.78 -23.53
CA LEU A 346 -12.59 20.96 -24.73
C LEU A 346 -12.74 19.47 -24.43
N VAL A 347 -12.30 19.01 -23.24
CA VAL A 347 -12.55 17.63 -22.77
C VAL A 347 -14.06 17.33 -22.74
N GLY A 348 -14.85 18.26 -22.17
CA GLY A 348 -16.31 18.14 -22.14
C GLY A 348 -16.96 18.17 -23.52
N LYS A 349 -16.46 19.05 -24.41
CA LYS A 349 -16.94 19.15 -25.79
C LYS A 349 -16.65 17.87 -26.60
N CYS A 350 -15.47 17.26 -26.44
CA CYS A 350 -15.13 15.98 -27.08
C CYS A 350 -16.06 14.85 -26.62
N GLY A 351 -16.32 14.74 -25.30
CA GLY A 351 -17.27 13.75 -24.78
C GLY A 351 -18.67 13.92 -25.34
N THR A 352 -19.15 15.16 -25.45
CA THR A 352 -20.45 15.48 -26.05
C THR A 352 -20.49 15.12 -27.54
N ALA A 353 -19.44 15.43 -28.29
CA ALA A 353 -19.35 15.13 -29.72
C ALA A 353 -19.32 13.62 -29.99
N ALA A 354 -18.59 12.84 -29.19
CA ALA A 354 -18.58 11.39 -29.28
C ALA A 354 -19.99 10.80 -29.09
N GLY A 355 -20.75 11.30 -28.11
CA GLY A 355 -22.14 10.91 -27.91
C GLY A 355 -23.06 11.26 -29.09
N LYS A 356 -22.90 12.46 -29.66
CA LYS A 356 -23.68 12.89 -30.85
C LYS A 356 -23.38 12.06 -32.09
N ILE A 357 -22.12 11.69 -32.31
CA ILE A 357 -21.72 10.86 -33.45
C ILE A 357 -22.30 9.45 -33.34
N LYS A 358 -22.20 8.82 -32.16
CA LYS A 358 -22.84 7.52 -31.92
C LYS A 358 -24.34 7.57 -32.21
N SER A 359 -25.03 8.60 -31.70
CA SER A 359 -26.45 8.78 -31.98
C SER A 359 -26.77 9.03 -33.46
N ALA A 360 -25.93 9.77 -34.19
CA ALA A 360 -26.12 10.04 -35.61
C ALA A 360 -25.98 8.77 -36.46
N VAL A 361 -25.00 7.91 -36.13
CA VAL A 361 -24.76 6.63 -36.80
C VAL A 361 -25.88 5.63 -36.50
N GLU A 362 -26.35 5.58 -35.25
CA GLU A 362 -27.47 4.71 -34.86
C GLU A 362 -28.78 5.10 -35.56
N LYS A 363 -29.04 6.39 -35.73
CA LYS A 363 -30.28 6.90 -36.34
C LYS A 363 -30.31 6.80 -37.86
N ALA A 364 -29.17 6.96 -38.51
CA ALA A 364 -29.07 6.92 -39.96
C ALA A 364 -28.30 5.67 -40.41
N ARG A 365 -29.03 4.59 -40.73
CA ARG A 365 -28.44 3.35 -41.28
C ARG A 365 -27.60 3.59 -42.53
N GLN A 366 -27.89 4.66 -43.30
CA GLN A 366 -27.08 5.17 -44.41
C GLN A 366 -27.13 6.71 -44.41
N GLY A 367 -26.08 7.38 -44.92
CA GLY A 367 -26.05 8.84 -45.10
C GLY A 367 -25.73 9.67 -43.86
N TYR A 368 -25.17 9.08 -42.79
CA TYR A 368 -24.75 9.80 -41.59
C TYR A 368 -23.50 10.69 -41.80
N GLN A 369 -22.74 10.47 -42.88
CA GLN A 369 -21.41 11.08 -43.07
C GLN A 369 -21.41 12.62 -42.98
N PRO A 370 -22.38 13.36 -43.58
CA PRO A 370 -22.41 14.82 -43.48
C PRO A 370 -22.58 15.32 -42.04
N GLU A 371 -23.40 14.63 -41.25
CA GLU A 371 -23.69 14.98 -39.86
C GLU A 371 -22.49 14.66 -38.96
N VAL A 372 -21.87 13.50 -39.13
CA VAL A 372 -20.64 13.11 -38.42
C VAL A 372 -19.51 14.09 -38.74
N LYS A 373 -19.34 14.48 -40.01
CA LYS A 373 -18.37 15.48 -40.44
C LYS A 373 -18.62 16.84 -39.80
N ARG A 374 -19.88 17.29 -39.76
CA ARG A 374 -20.27 18.56 -39.12
C ARG A 374 -19.95 18.58 -37.63
N ILE A 375 -20.26 17.49 -36.91
CA ILE A 375 -19.98 17.37 -35.48
C ILE A 375 -18.47 17.37 -35.22
N TRP A 376 -17.70 16.61 -36.00
CA TRP A 376 -16.25 16.54 -35.86
C TRP A 376 -15.58 17.88 -36.14
N LEU A 377 -15.94 18.57 -37.23
CA LEU A 377 -15.40 19.89 -37.58
C LEU A 377 -15.62 20.93 -36.47
N GLY A 378 -16.80 20.91 -35.83
CA GLY A 378 -17.10 21.82 -34.72
C GLY A 378 -16.14 21.68 -33.53
N ILE A 379 -15.64 20.46 -33.28
CA ILE A 379 -14.64 20.21 -32.22
C ILE A 379 -13.23 20.50 -32.71
N TYR A 380 -12.92 20.10 -33.94
CA TYR A 380 -11.59 20.25 -34.52
C TYR A 380 -11.17 21.72 -34.62
N GLU A 381 -12.09 22.62 -34.98
CA GLU A 381 -11.82 24.07 -35.00
C GLU A 381 -11.48 24.64 -33.62
N ASP A 382 -12.10 24.12 -32.56
CA ASP A 382 -11.76 24.52 -31.19
C ASP A 382 -10.47 23.87 -30.70
N PHE A 383 -10.17 22.65 -31.15
CA PHE A 383 -8.94 21.93 -30.86
C PHE A 383 -7.71 22.64 -31.45
N LYS A 384 -7.80 23.15 -32.67
CA LYS A 384 -6.72 23.93 -33.33
C LYS A 384 -6.32 25.21 -32.58
N LYS A 385 -7.20 25.75 -31.73
CA LYS A 385 -6.94 26.97 -30.95
C LYS A 385 -6.17 26.70 -29.67
N ILE A 386 -5.88 25.44 -29.33
CA ILE A 386 -5.12 25.12 -28.12
C ILE A 386 -3.63 25.43 -28.35
N PRO A 387 -3.01 26.29 -27.51
CA PRO A 387 -1.59 26.62 -27.59
C PRO A 387 -0.68 25.41 -27.37
#